data_AF-A0A161J2A7-F1
#
_entry.id   AF-A0A161J2A7-F1
#
_cell.length_a   1.000
_cell.length_b   1.000
_cell.length_c   1.000
_cell.angle_alpha   90.00
_cell.angle_beta   90.00
_cell.angle_gamma   90.00
#
_symmetry.space_group_name_H-M   'P 1'
#
loop_
_entity.id
_entity.type
_entity.pdbx_description
1 polymer ?
#
loop_
_entity_poly.entity_id
_entity_poly.type
_entity_poly.pdbx_seq_one_letter_code
_entity_poly.pdbx_strand_id
1 'polypeptide(L)'
;MGLIEVLIALLVLSIGLLGVAALLATSLSTNNSAMSRSMAVVSSYSILDAMRADSTNAKAGQYNTTVKADACPTGQGTLAATQLATWCSQLGTYFGQTANTQGIVNCTSLGICQVQVVFDDSRAGTGGANNQTVTTQAQL
;
A
#
# COMPACT_ATOMS: atom_id res chain seq x y z
N MET A 1 41.86 7.02 39.97
CA MET A 1 40.76 7.09 39.00
C MET A 1 40.96 8.35 38.17
N GLY A 2 41.21 8.21 36.86
CA GLY A 2 41.85 9.26 36.05
C GLY A 2 40.98 9.79 34.91
N LEU A 3 41.28 10.98 34.40
CA LEU A 3 40.59 11.61 33.25
C LEU A 3 40.48 10.70 32.02
N ILE A 4 41.47 9.84 31.80
CA ILE A 4 41.48 8.87 30.70
C ILE A 4 40.34 7.83 30.81
N GLU A 5 39.96 7.46 32.04
CA GLU A 5 38.90 6.49 32.31
C GLU A 5 37.52 7.05 31.92
N VAL A 6 37.28 8.34 32.25
CA VAL A 6 36.06 9.05 31.87
C VAL A 6 35.97 9.22 30.34
N LEU A 7 37.09 9.52 29.67
CA LEU A 7 37.12 9.65 28.21
C LEU A 7 36.81 8.33 27.51
N ILE A 8 37.33 7.20 28.02
CA ILE A 8 37.04 5.88 27.47
C ILE A 8 35.55 5.52 27.70
N ALA A 9 35.00 5.81 28.89
CA ALA A 9 33.59 5.56 29.18
C ALA A 9 32.65 6.34 28.24
N LEU A 10 32.94 7.63 28.00
CA LEU A 10 32.18 8.46 27.06
C LEU A 10 32.31 7.98 25.61
N LEU A 11 33.50 7.52 25.20
CA LEU A 11 33.71 6.94 23.87
C LEU A 11 32.83 5.71 23.67
N VAL A 12 32.86 4.75 24.60
CA VAL A 12 32.05 3.53 24.52
C VAL A 12 30.55 3.87 24.54
N LEU A 13 30.12 4.79 25.40
CA LEU A 13 28.73 5.26 25.44
C LEU A 13 28.30 5.86 24.10
N SER A 14 29.13 6.72 23.51
CA SER A 14 28.81 7.38 22.23
C SER A 14 28.63 6.36 21.10
N ILE A 15 29.48 5.34 21.02
CA ILE A 15 29.37 4.26 20.03
C ILE A 15 28.09 3.44 20.28
N GLY A 16 27.80 3.12 21.53
CA GLY A 16 26.56 2.42 21.91
C GLY A 16 25.29 3.18 21.50
N LEU A 17 25.26 4.49 21.73
CA LEU A 17 24.13 5.35 21.34
C LEU A 17 23.95 5.45 19.82
N LEU A 18 25.04 5.51 19.05
CA LEU A 18 24.97 5.47 17.58
C LEU A 18 24.39 4.15 17.07
N GLY A 19 24.74 3.03 17.71
CA GLY A 19 24.16 1.73 17.40
C GLY A 19 22.65 1.70 17.62
N VAL A 20 22.17 2.22 18.74
CA VAL A 20 20.72 2.31 19.04
C VAL A 20 20.01 3.25 18.06
N ALA A 21 20.60 4.40 17.75
CA ALA A 21 20.02 5.34 16.79
C ALA A 21 19.83 4.71 15.40
N ALA A 22 20.81 3.93 14.94
CA ALA A 22 20.70 3.19 13.68
C ALA A 22 19.55 2.17 13.72
N LEU A 23 19.39 1.43 14.82
CA LEU A 23 18.28 0.48 15.00
C LEU A 23 16.91 1.18 15.06
N LEU A 24 16.82 2.34 15.70
CA LEU A 24 15.58 3.13 15.74
C LEU A 24 15.22 3.64 14.34
N ALA A 25 16.20 4.10 13.56
CA ALA A 25 15.98 4.56 12.19
C ALA A 25 15.48 3.43 11.27
N THR A 26 16.08 2.24 11.36
CA THR A 26 15.62 1.07 10.59
C THR A 26 14.24 0.59 11.05
N SER A 27 13.97 0.59 12.36
CA SER A 27 12.65 0.23 12.90
C SER A 27 11.55 1.18 12.41
N LEU A 28 11.81 2.49 12.35
CA LEU A 28 10.83 3.45 11.84
C LEU A 28 10.57 3.24 10.34
N SER A 29 11.64 3.01 9.57
CA SER A 29 11.59 2.68 8.14
C SER A 29 10.73 1.44 7.86
N THR A 30 10.93 0.36 8.61
CA THR A 30 10.16 -0.88 8.44
C THR A 30 8.70 -0.73 8.88
N ASN A 31 8.43 0.01 9.96
CA ASN A 31 7.06 0.32 10.37
C ASN A 31 6.30 1.11 9.31
N ASN A 32 6.94 2.08 8.66
CA ASN A 32 6.32 2.86 7.60
C ASN A 32 5.93 1.99 6.39
N SER A 33 6.85 1.11 5.94
CA SER A 33 6.54 0.12 4.89
C SER A 33 5.37 -0.80 5.27
N ALA A 34 5.37 -1.31 6.52
CA ALA A 34 4.30 -2.18 7.01
C ALA A 34 2.93 -1.46 7.03
N MET A 35 2.92 -0.17 7.37
CA MET A 35 1.71 0.66 7.34
C MET A 35 1.20 0.83 5.90
N SER A 36 2.07 1.15 4.95
CA SER A 36 1.72 1.25 3.52
C SER A 36 1.09 -0.04 2.99
N ARG A 37 1.68 -1.21 3.31
CA ARG A 37 1.13 -2.52 2.94
C ARG A 37 -0.24 -2.77 3.59
N SER A 38 -0.41 -2.39 4.86
CA SER A 38 -1.70 -2.50 5.55
C SER A 38 -2.77 -1.64 4.90
N MET A 39 -2.43 -0.40 4.51
CA MET A 39 -3.34 0.47 3.76
C MET A 39 -3.71 -0.11 2.40
N ALA A 40 -2.79 -0.81 1.73
CA ALA A 40 -3.06 -1.45 0.45
C ALA A 40 -4.03 -2.61 0.62
N VAL A 41 -3.88 -3.42 1.67
CA VAL A 41 -4.84 -4.46 2.04
C VAL A 41 -6.23 -3.86 2.32
N VAL A 42 -6.30 -2.79 3.12
CA VAL A 42 -7.57 -2.09 3.42
C VAL A 42 -8.23 -1.57 2.14
N SER A 43 -7.46 -0.99 1.22
CA SER A 43 -7.97 -0.51 -0.06
C SER A 43 -8.41 -1.65 -0.99
N SER A 44 -7.74 -2.80 -0.98
CA SER A 44 -8.21 -4.00 -1.70
C SER A 44 -9.55 -4.51 -1.15
N TYR A 45 -9.71 -4.53 0.17
CA TYR A 45 -10.98 -4.94 0.79
C TYR A 45 -12.10 -3.93 0.53
N SER A 46 -11.82 -2.63 0.49
CA SER A 46 -12.87 -1.62 0.25
C SER A 46 -13.53 -1.79 -1.12
N ILE A 47 -12.77 -2.08 -2.18
CA ILE A 47 -13.33 -2.37 -3.50
C ILE A 47 -13.97 -3.77 -3.56
N LEU A 48 -13.43 -4.76 -2.86
CA LEU A 48 -14.06 -6.09 -2.75
C LEU A 48 -15.45 -5.99 -2.11
N ASP A 49 -15.60 -5.21 -1.04
CA ASP A 49 -16.89 -5.02 -0.38
C ASP A 49 -17.87 -4.23 -1.25
N ALA A 50 -17.39 -3.26 -2.03
CA ALA A 50 -18.18 -2.56 -3.03
C ALA A 50 -18.68 -3.53 -4.13
N MET A 51 -17.84 -4.46 -4.59
CA MET A 51 -18.21 -5.52 -5.52
C MET A 51 -19.16 -6.56 -4.92
N ARG A 52 -19.07 -6.85 -3.61
CA ARG A 52 -20.04 -7.73 -2.95
C ARG A 52 -21.42 -7.09 -2.91
N ALA A 53 -21.48 -5.79 -2.64
CA ALA A 53 -22.73 -5.04 -2.70
C ALA A 53 -23.33 -5.02 -4.12
N ASP A 54 -22.49 -5.00 -5.16
CA ASP A 54 -22.90 -5.05 -6.58
C ASP A 54 -22.45 -6.35 -7.29
N SER A 55 -22.73 -7.49 -6.65
CA SER A 55 -22.19 -8.80 -7.08
C SER A 55 -22.64 -9.22 -8.48
N THR A 56 -23.81 -8.78 -8.94
CA THR A 56 -24.31 -9.04 -10.29
C THR A 56 -23.42 -8.38 -11.35
N ASN A 57 -23.11 -7.10 -11.19
CA ASN A 57 -22.26 -6.37 -12.14
C ASN A 57 -20.79 -6.81 -12.03
N ALA A 58 -20.33 -7.16 -10.84
CA ALA A 58 -18.99 -7.72 -10.64
C ALA A 58 -18.82 -9.07 -11.34
N LYS A 59 -19.78 -10.00 -11.23
CA LYS A 59 -19.80 -11.28 -11.98
C LYS A 59 -19.95 -11.08 -13.48
N ALA A 60 -20.60 -10.00 -13.91
CA ALA A 60 -20.69 -9.58 -15.31
C ALA A 60 -19.40 -8.90 -15.83
N GLY A 61 -18.38 -8.73 -14.99
CA GLY A 61 -17.08 -8.16 -15.37
C GLY A 61 -17.05 -6.62 -15.47
N GLN A 62 -18.09 -5.92 -14.99
CA GLN A 62 -18.16 -4.44 -15.05
C GLN A 62 -17.08 -3.76 -14.20
N TYR A 63 -16.50 -4.47 -13.24
CA TYR A 63 -15.39 -4.00 -12.41
C TYR A 63 -14.01 -4.36 -12.98
N ASN A 64 -13.94 -5.20 -14.02
CA ASN A 64 -12.68 -5.72 -14.54
C ASN A 64 -11.93 -4.64 -15.29
N THR A 65 -11.00 -3.99 -14.61
CA THR A 65 -10.20 -2.92 -15.18
C THR A 65 -8.89 -2.74 -14.42
N THR A 66 -8.00 -1.96 -15.01
CA THR A 66 -6.84 -1.38 -14.33
C THR A 66 -7.08 0.11 -14.19
N VAL A 67 -7.09 0.61 -12.97
CA VAL A 67 -7.08 2.04 -12.66
C VAL A 67 -5.66 2.48 -12.35
N LYS A 68 -5.29 3.68 -12.79
CA LYS A 68 -4.01 4.32 -12.46
C LYS A 68 -4.30 5.59 -11.70
N ALA A 69 -3.62 5.82 -10.59
CA ALA A 69 -3.95 6.91 -9.68
C ALA A 69 -3.80 8.30 -10.35
N ASP A 70 -2.93 8.45 -11.33
CA ASP A 70 -2.73 9.67 -12.12
C ASP A 70 -3.80 9.91 -13.21
N ALA A 71 -4.54 8.87 -13.57
CA ALA A 71 -5.54 8.88 -14.63
C ALA A 71 -6.81 8.15 -14.19
N CYS A 72 -7.40 8.61 -13.09
CA CYS A 72 -8.61 7.99 -12.56
C CYS A 72 -9.81 8.15 -13.50
N PRO A 73 -10.68 7.12 -13.60
CA PRO A 73 -11.89 7.21 -14.42
C PRO A 73 -12.85 8.25 -13.86
N THR A 74 -13.66 8.87 -14.72
CA THR A 74 -14.58 9.96 -14.36
C THR A 74 -15.82 9.51 -13.58
N GLY A 75 -16.05 8.19 -13.48
CA GLY A 75 -17.10 7.60 -12.65
C GLY A 75 -18.53 7.85 -13.11
N GLN A 76 -18.79 7.90 -14.42
CA GLN A 76 -20.13 8.18 -14.95
C GLN A 76 -20.83 6.91 -15.50
N GLY A 77 -22.16 6.89 -15.39
CA GLY A 77 -23.04 5.93 -16.08
C GLY A 77 -23.40 4.66 -15.32
N THR A 78 -22.53 4.15 -14.42
CA THR A 78 -22.79 2.92 -13.65
C THR A 78 -22.25 3.02 -12.22
N LEU A 79 -22.82 2.22 -11.30
CA LEU A 79 -22.31 2.12 -9.92
C LEU A 79 -20.85 1.64 -9.90
N ALA A 80 -20.53 0.65 -10.73
CA ALA A 80 -19.16 0.13 -10.89
C ALA A 80 -18.17 1.24 -11.29
N ALA A 81 -18.53 2.08 -12.27
CA ALA A 81 -17.68 3.18 -12.70
C ALA A 81 -17.43 4.19 -11.57
N THR A 82 -18.49 4.58 -10.84
CA THR A 82 -18.38 5.51 -9.70
C THR A 82 -17.50 4.95 -8.59
N GLN A 83 -17.64 3.67 -8.27
CA GLN A 83 -16.85 3.01 -7.24
C GLN A 83 -15.38 2.86 -7.65
N LEU A 84 -15.10 2.49 -8.90
CA LEU A 84 -13.73 2.44 -9.43
C LEU A 84 -13.06 3.82 -9.46
N ALA A 85 -13.80 4.88 -9.77
CA ALA A 85 -13.30 6.27 -9.72
C ALA A 85 -12.95 6.70 -8.29
N THR A 86 -13.83 6.38 -7.35
CA THR A 86 -13.63 6.66 -5.92
C THR A 86 -12.42 5.89 -5.38
N TRP A 87 -12.35 4.59 -5.68
CA TRP A 87 -11.25 3.72 -5.30
C TRP A 87 -9.92 4.18 -5.88
N CYS A 88 -9.88 4.56 -7.16
CA CYS A 88 -8.69 5.12 -7.80
C CYS A 88 -8.20 6.40 -7.09
N SER A 89 -9.12 7.30 -6.74
CA SER A 89 -8.78 8.54 -6.02
C SER A 89 -8.25 8.25 -4.61
N GLN A 90 -8.78 7.23 -3.94
CA GLN A 90 -8.26 6.75 -2.65
C GLN A 90 -6.84 6.20 -2.77
N LEU A 91 -6.56 5.39 -3.79
CA LEU A 91 -5.20 4.89 -4.07
C LEU A 91 -4.22 6.05 -4.27
N GLY A 92 -4.60 7.08 -5.01
CA GLY A 92 -3.79 8.29 -5.19
C GLY A 92 -3.54 9.06 -3.89
N THR A 93 -4.51 9.06 -2.97
CA THR A 93 -4.37 9.72 -1.66
C THR A 93 -3.42 8.96 -0.74
N TYR A 94 -3.46 7.62 -0.73
CA TYR A 94 -2.64 6.80 0.16
C TYR A 94 -1.22 6.58 -0.35
N PHE A 95 -1.05 6.40 -1.66
CA PHE A 95 0.23 5.97 -2.25
C PHE A 95 0.83 6.99 -3.23
N GLY A 96 0.14 8.11 -3.46
CA GLY A 96 0.56 9.14 -4.38
C GLY A 96 -0.08 9.00 -5.76
N GLN A 97 -0.33 10.16 -6.37
CA GLN A 97 -0.98 10.31 -7.67
C GLN A 97 0.04 10.11 -8.81
N THR A 98 0.42 8.86 -9.06
CA THR A 98 1.41 8.49 -10.08
C THR A 98 0.92 7.35 -10.96
N ALA A 99 1.48 7.21 -12.16
CA ALA A 99 1.20 6.11 -13.08
C ALA A 99 1.58 4.72 -12.53
N ASN A 100 2.52 4.67 -11.58
CA ASN A 100 2.99 3.43 -10.98
C ASN A 100 2.02 2.91 -9.91
N THR A 101 1.27 3.82 -9.27
CA THR A 101 0.20 3.47 -8.34
C THR A 101 -1.01 2.97 -9.12
N GLN A 102 -1.27 1.67 -9.06
CA GLN A 102 -2.29 1.01 -9.88
C GLN A 102 -3.17 0.11 -9.03
N GLY A 103 -4.44 0.05 -9.41
CA GLY A 103 -5.41 -0.90 -8.88
C GLY A 103 -5.92 -1.78 -10.01
N ILE A 104 -5.81 -3.10 -9.87
CA ILE A 104 -6.23 -4.07 -10.88
C ILE A 104 -7.33 -4.93 -10.27
N VAL A 105 -8.46 -5.02 -10.95
CA VAL A 105 -9.57 -5.88 -10.55
C VAL A 105 -9.82 -6.89 -11.66
N ASN A 106 -9.89 -8.17 -11.29
CA ASN A 106 -10.21 -9.26 -12.20
C ASN A 106 -11.20 -10.23 -11.52
N CYS A 107 -12.45 -10.16 -11.93
CA CYS A 107 -13.54 -11.02 -11.50
C CYS A 107 -13.92 -12.00 -12.60
N THR A 108 -14.16 -13.24 -12.18
CA THR A 108 -14.71 -14.31 -13.03
C THR A 108 -16.24 -14.33 -12.93
N SER A 109 -16.91 -14.92 -13.92
CA SER A 109 -18.36 -15.15 -13.90
C SER A 109 -18.83 -16.05 -12.76
N LEU A 110 -17.91 -16.83 -12.16
CA LEU A 110 -18.14 -17.67 -11.00
C LEU A 110 -18.08 -16.90 -9.66
N GLY A 111 -17.79 -15.59 -9.70
CA GLY A 111 -17.71 -14.74 -8.49
C GLY A 111 -16.37 -14.78 -7.77
N ILE A 112 -15.34 -15.40 -8.35
CA ILE A 112 -13.98 -15.32 -7.83
C ILE A 112 -13.35 -14.04 -8.36
N CYS A 113 -13.03 -13.12 -7.45
CA CYS A 113 -12.42 -11.84 -7.74
C CYS A 113 -11.01 -11.74 -7.14
N GLN A 114 -10.08 -11.31 -7.97
CA GLN A 114 -8.72 -10.96 -7.59
C GLN A 114 -8.55 -9.46 -7.72
N VAL A 115 -8.10 -8.83 -6.63
CA VAL A 115 -7.74 -7.42 -6.59
C VAL A 115 -6.24 -7.31 -6.32
N GLN A 116 -5.55 -6.54 -7.13
CA GLN A 116 -4.14 -6.23 -6.95
C GLN A 116 -3.97 -4.72 -6.77
N VAL A 117 -3.25 -4.32 -5.74
CA VAL A 117 -2.84 -2.93 -5.52
C VAL A 117 -1.32 -2.87 -5.68
N VAL A 118 -0.88 -2.03 -6.59
CA VAL A 118 0.52 -1.82 -6.94
C VAL A 118 0.90 -0.40 -6.54
N PHE A 119 2.01 -0.23 -5.81
CA PHE A 119 2.46 1.09 -5.37
C PHE A 119 3.98 1.13 -5.15
N ASP A 120 4.53 2.35 -5.15
CA ASP A 120 5.94 2.60 -4.84
C ASP A 120 6.12 2.81 -3.33
N ASP A 121 6.93 1.95 -2.71
CA ASP A 121 7.29 2.01 -1.28
C ASP A 121 8.78 2.31 -1.07
N SER A 122 9.49 2.80 -2.10
CA SER A 122 10.92 3.12 -2.05
C SER A 122 11.30 4.13 -0.96
N ARG A 123 10.36 5.01 -0.59
CA ARG A 123 10.55 6.01 0.46
C ARG A 123 10.74 5.40 1.85
N ALA A 124 10.34 4.14 2.05
CA ALA A 124 10.60 3.43 3.28
C ALA A 124 12.08 3.00 3.43
N GLY A 125 12.96 3.21 2.44
CA GLY A 125 14.39 2.88 2.56
C GLY A 125 14.64 1.37 2.61
N THR A 126 15.41 0.89 3.58
CA THR A 126 15.85 -0.53 3.70
C THR A 126 14.68 -1.54 3.77
N GLY A 127 13.49 -1.12 4.20
CA GLY A 127 12.28 -1.95 4.23
C GLY A 127 11.36 -1.82 3.01
N GLY A 128 11.64 -0.88 2.10
CA GLY A 128 10.79 -0.53 0.96
C GLY A 128 11.15 -1.25 -0.34
N ALA A 129 10.27 -1.17 -1.34
CA ALA A 129 10.65 -1.48 -2.72
C ALA A 129 9.95 -0.54 -3.70
N ASN A 130 10.58 -0.34 -4.85
CA ASN A 130 10.10 0.55 -5.92
C ASN A 130 8.77 0.10 -6.53
N ASN A 131 8.37 -1.16 -6.31
CA ASN A 131 7.14 -1.73 -6.82
C ASN A 131 6.63 -2.83 -5.87
N GLN A 132 5.78 -2.46 -4.92
CA GLN A 132 5.11 -3.39 -4.02
C GLN A 132 3.76 -3.78 -4.62
N THR A 133 3.43 -5.06 -4.56
CA THR A 133 2.14 -5.59 -5.01
C THR A 133 1.46 -6.33 -3.87
N VAL A 134 0.23 -5.91 -3.54
CA VAL A 134 -0.66 -6.62 -2.64
C VAL A 134 -1.78 -7.24 -3.45
N THR A 135 -1.83 -8.57 -3.46
CA THR A 135 -2.88 -9.34 -4.13
C THR A 135 -3.82 -9.93 -3.10
N THR A 136 -5.12 -9.63 -3.25
CA THR A 136 -6.19 -10.18 -2.43
C THR A 136 -7.16 -10.93 -3.33
N GLN A 137 -7.53 -12.15 -2.95
CA GLN A 137 -8.52 -12.94 -3.65
C GLN A 137 -9.70 -13.19 -2.72
N ALA A 138 -10.91 -13.03 -3.24
CA ALA A 138 -12.13 -13.36 -2.51
C ALA A 138 -13.22 -13.88 -3.44
N GLN A 139 -14.18 -14.60 -2.86
CA GLN A 139 -15.42 -14.98 -3.51
C GLN A 139 -16.53 -14.00 -3.11
N LEU A 140 -17.34 -13.59 -4.10
CA LEU A 140 -18.48 -12.67 -3.98
C LEU A 140 -19.81 -13.37 -3.70
#